data_AF-A0A7X5PBA3-F1
#
_entry.id   AF-A0A7X5PBA3-F1
#
_cell.length_a   1.000
_cell.length_b   1.000
_cell.length_c   1.000
_cell.angle_alpha   90.00
_cell.angle_beta   90.00
_cell.angle_gamma   90.00
#
_symmetry.space_group_name_H-M   'P 1'
#
loop_
_entity.id
_entity.type
_entity.pdbx_description
1 polymer ?
#
loop_
_entity_poly.entity_id
_entity_poly.type
_entity_poly.pdbx_seq_one_letter_code
_entity_poly.pdbx_strand_id
1 'polypeptide(L)'
;MNIRNIKNNITKILVGLNLIIYLFILSVDFLKIKNLYKYSTNIKFISIVVCFAITLSIGENIYDKKDLIILRLALFFTVLADFNMLVLEKFKLGILFFIIVQSIYIIRHGRFRDMDGTVRFKYKDIYLFVLYLFIFIILKRLNLFSKESVLLSMAFIYALLLIHSLIRAYGTFNSNFFEKKTCKIISIGITLFFLCDLNVAFSNISFYLLNIEHVENLENVFLPLIWFFYLPSQILLSLSGEK
;
A
#
# COMPACT_ATOMS: atom_id res chain seq x y z
N MET A 1 29.74 -20.69 -3.28
CA MET A 1 28.59 -19.97 -3.88
C MET A 1 28.43 -18.64 -3.14
N ASN A 2 28.54 -17.50 -3.83
CA ASN A 2 28.55 -16.18 -3.20
C ASN A 2 27.18 -15.85 -2.56
N ILE A 3 27.14 -15.41 -1.30
CA ILE A 3 25.91 -15.11 -0.52
C ILE A 3 25.00 -14.13 -1.27
N ARG A 4 25.59 -13.19 -2.02
CA ARG A 4 24.87 -12.24 -2.88
C ARG A 4 24.06 -12.94 -3.97
N ASN A 5 24.61 -13.97 -4.61
CA ASN A 5 23.92 -14.71 -5.67
C ASN A 5 22.76 -15.54 -5.10
N ILE A 6 22.91 -16.07 -3.88
CA ILE A 6 21.85 -16.82 -3.20
C ILE A 6 20.65 -15.90 -2.92
N LYS A 7 20.88 -14.72 -2.33
CA LYS A 7 19.83 -13.75 -2.02
C LYS A 7 19.09 -13.28 -3.28
N ASN A 8 19.83 -12.94 -4.35
CA ASN A 8 19.23 -12.54 -5.61
C ASN A 8 18.36 -13.65 -6.22
N ASN A 9 18.78 -14.92 -6.11
CA ASN A 9 17.98 -16.04 -6.58
C ASN A 9 16.71 -16.22 -5.76
N ILE A 10 16.78 -16.06 -4.44
CA ILE A 10 15.59 -16.10 -3.57
C ILE A 10 14.60 -15.00 -3.95
N THR A 11 15.05 -13.75 -4.11
CA THR A 11 14.16 -12.64 -4.55
C THR A 11 13.46 -12.96 -5.86
N LYS A 12 14.18 -13.49 -6.86
CA LYS A 12 13.59 -13.88 -8.15
C LYS A 12 12.54 -14.98 -8.01
N ILE A 13 12.80 -15.99 -7.18
CA ILE A 13 11.86 -17.08 -6.91
C ILE A 13 10.59 -16.54 -6.25
N LEU A 14 10.73 -15.68 -5.23
CA LEU A 14 9.58 -15.09 -4.52
C LEU A 14 8.74 -14.18 -5.44
N VAL A 15 9.38 -13.39 -6.31
CA VAL A 15 8.68 -12.59 -7.32
C VAL A 15 7.96 -13.49 -8.32
N GLY A 16 8.62 -14.53 -8.83
CA GLY A 16 8.00 -15.50 -9.74
C GLY A 16 6.79 -16.20 -9.13
N LEU A 17 6.88 -16.60 -7.87
CA LEU A 17 5.76 -17.15 -7.10
C LEU A 17 4.59 -16.16 -7.00
N ASN A 18 4.87 -14.89 -6.68
CA ASN A 18 3.85 -13.85 -6.60
C ASN A 18 3.19 -13.55 -7.95
N LEU A 19 3.91 -13.68 -9.07
CA LEU A 19 3.31 -13.55 -10.41
C LEU A 19 2.36 -14.70 -10.72
N ILE A 20 2.69 -15.93 -10.34
CA ILE A 20 1.79 -17.09 -10.49
C ILE A 20 0.53 -16.90 -9.64
N ILE A 21 0.70 -16.49 -8.38
CA ILE A 21 -0.41 -16.18 -7.47
C ILE A 21 -1.29 -15.07 -8.06
N TYR A 22 -0.68 -14.02 -8.62
CA TYR A 22 -1.39 -12.91 -9.24
C TYR A 22 -2.29 -13.38 -10.40
N LEU A 23 -1.75 -14.16 -11.34
CA LEU A 23 -2.53 -14.70 -12.47
C LEU A 23 -3.69 -15.59 -12.00
N PHE A 24 -3.46 -16.39 -10.95
CA PHE A 24 -4.51 -17.19 -10.33
C PHE A 24 -5.62 -16.31 -9.72
N ILE A 25 -5.25 -15.30 -8.92
CA ILE A 25 -6.22 -14.36 -8.31
C ILE A 25 -7.06 -13.67 -9.39
N LEU A 26 -6.42 -13.15 -10.45
CA LEU A 26 -7.13 -12.49 -11.54
C LEU A 26 -8.09 -13.43 -12.25
N SER A 27 -7.67 -14.66 -12.51
CA SER A 27 -8.53 -15.66 -13.16
C SER A 27 -9.76 -15.97 -12.31
N VAL A 28 -9.60 -16.12 -10.99
CA VAL A 28 -10.73 -16.36 -10.08
C VAL A 28 -11.66 -15.14 -10.00
N ASP A 29 -11.11 -13.94 -9.85
CA ASP A 29 -11.88 -12.71 -9.63
C ASP A 29 -12.64 -12.29 -10.90
N PHE A 30 -12.01 -12.33 -12.09
CA PHE A 30 -12.66 -11.96 -13.35
C PHE A 30 -13.63 -13.04 -13.88
N LEU A 31 -13.34 -14.33 -13.68
CA LEU A 31 -14.23 -15.43 -14.09
C LEU A 31 -15.34 -15.73 -13.05
N LYS A 32 -15.35 -15.02 -11.91
CA LYS A 32 -16.34 -15.12 -10.83
C LYS A 32 -16.60 -16.56 -10.35
N ILE A 33 -15.54 -17.34 -10.18
CA ILE A 33 -15.65 -18.75 -9.78
C ILE A 33 -15.99 -18.82 -8.27
N LYS A 34 -17.29 -18.82 -7.95
CA LYS A 34 -17.82 -18.70 -6.57
C LYS A 34 -17.20 -19.67 -5.56
N ASN A 35 -16.99 -20.94 -5.95
CA ASN A 35 -16.45 -21.97 -5.05
C ASN A 35 -14.99 -21.72 -4.64
N LEU A 36 -14.25 -20.89 -5.38
CA LEU A 36 -12.84 -20.59 -5.12
C LEU A 36 -12.63 -19.29 -4.35
N TYR A 37 -13.68 -18.52 -4.06
CA TYR A 37 -13.55 -17.20 -3.45
C TYR A 37 -12.91 -17.25 -2.05
N LYS A 38 -13.27 -18.24 -1.22
CA LYS A 38 -12.66 -18.45 0.11
C LYS A 38 -11.18 -18.83 0.02
N TYR A 39 -10.80 -19.65 -0.96
CA TYR A 39 -9.40 -19.99 -1.20
C TYR A 39 -8.62 -18.78 -1.76
N SER A 40 -9.28 -17.96 -2.58
CA SER A 40 -8.74 -16.70 -3.10
C SER A 40 -8.35 -15.76 -1.96
N THR A 41 -9.17 -15.60 -0.91
CA THR A 41 -8.84 -14.73 0.24
C THR A 41 -7.56 -15.14 0.98
N ASN A 42 -7.38 -16.43 1.25
CA ASN A 42 -6.16 -16.91 1.92
C ASN A 42 -4.93 -16.77 1.02
N ILE A 43 -5.06 -17.07 -0.27
CA ILE A 43 -3.97 -16.92 -1.26
C ILE A 43 -3.58 -15.45 -1.43
N LYS A 44 -4.58 -14.56 -1.46
CA LYS A 44 -4.43 -13.10 -1.44
C LYS A 44 -3.59 -12.67 -0.25
N PHE A 45 -3.94 -13.10 0.97
CA PHE A 45 -3.14 -12.79 2.16
C PHE A 45 -1.70 -13.35 2.09
N ILE A 46 -1.54 -14.62 1.65
CA ILE A 46 -0.21 -15.24 1.48
C ILE A 46 0.66 -14.42 0.52
N SER A 47 0.09 -13.89 -0.57
CA SER A 47 0.84 -13.06 -1.53
C SER A 47 1.45 -11.81 -0.88
N ILE A 48 0.75 -11.20 0.08
CA ILE A 48 1.24 -10.04 0.84
C ILE A 48 2.37 -10.45 1.78
N VAL A 49 2.25 -11.61 2.44
CA VAL A 49 3.33 -12.16 3.27
C VAL A 49 4.58 -12.44 2.42
N VAL A 50 4.41 -12.95 1.19
CA VAL A 50 5.52 -13.14 0.24
C VAL A 50 6.14 -11.80 -0.16
N CYS A 51 5.34 -10.75 -0.40
CA CYS A 51 5.84 -9.38 -0.64
C CYS A 51 6.71 -8.87 0.53
N PHE A 52 6.30 -9.14 1.77
CA PHE A 52 7.14 -8.82 2.93
C PHE A 52 8.43 -9.66 2.94
N ALA A 53 8.35 -10.96 2.67
CA ALA A 53 9.52 -11.85 2.61
C ALA A 53 10.54 -11.44 1.52
N ILE A 54 10.10 -10.83 0.41
CA ILE A 54 10.99 -10.21 -0.58
C ILE A 54 11.90 -9.18 0.08
N THR A 55 11.35 -8.29 0.92
CA THR A 55 12.16 -7.25 1.61
C THR A 55 13.15 -7.82 2.63
N LEU A 56 12.88 -8.99 3.18
CA LEU A 56 13.80 -9.70 4.08
C LEU A 56 14.98 -10.32 3.29
N SER A 57 14.74 -10.67 2.04
CA SER A 57 15.73 -11.28 1.14
C SER A 57 16.71 -10.26 0.55
N ILE A 58 16.37 -8.96 0.59
CA ILE A 58 17.25 -7.88 0.12
C ILE A 58 18.63 -7.95 0.80
N GLY A 59 19.66 -7.97 -0.04
CA GLY A 59 21.06 -8.11 0.35
C GLY A 59 21.75 -6.78 0.69
N GLU A 60 23.00 -6.65 0.26
CA GLU A 60 23.86 -5.49 0.57
C GLU A 60 23.68 -4.31 -0.39
N ASN A 61 22.99 -4.53 -1.51
CA ASN A 61 22.76 -3.51 -2.54
C ASN A 61 21.60 -2.58 -2.16
N ILE A 62 21.84 -1.75 -1.13
CA ILE A 62 20.83 -0.89 -0.49
C ILE A 62 21.29 0.57 -0.46
N TYR A 63 20.34 1.50 -0.33
CA TYR A 63 20.63 2.93 -0.20
C TYR A 63 21.25 3.27 1.15
N ASP A 64 20.59 2.88 2.23
CA ASP A 64 21.12 2.83 3.58
C ASP A 64 20.30 1.88 4.47
N LYS A 65 20.87 1.49 5.62
CA LYS A 65 20.22 0.57 6.55
C LYS A 65 18.88 1.11 7.08
N LYS A 66 18.76 2.43 7.26
CA LYS A 66 17.54 3.05 7.78
C LYS A 66 16.41 2.95 6.75
N ASP A 67 16.69 3.12 5.45
CA ASP A 67 15.70 3.01 4.37
C ASP A 67 15.11 1.61 4.33
N LEU A 68 15.97 0.60 4.40
CA LEU A 68 15.53 -0.79 4.39
C LEU A 68 14.66 -1.13 5.60
N ILE A 69 15.01 -0.62 6.79
CA ILE A 69 14.20 -0.80 8.00
C ILE A 69 12.84 -0.11 7.83
N ILE A 70 12.81 1.12 7.32
CA ILE A 70 11.57 1.87 7.07
C ILE A 70 10.68 1.12 6.07
N LEU A 71 11.24 0.60 4.98
CA LEU A 71 10.49 -0.22 4.00
C LEU A 71 9.93 -1.49 4.64
N ARG A 72 10.74 -2.22 5.42
CA ARG A 72 10.31 -3.44 6.12
C ARG A 72 9.19 -3.15 7.11
N LEU A 73 9.28 -2.04 7.85
CA LEU A 73 8.21 -1.61 8.74
C LEU A 73 6.93 -1.30 7.97
N ALA A 74 7.01 -0.60 6.83
CA ALA A 74 5.85 -0.34 5.99
C ALA A 74 5.16 -1.65 5.57
N LEU A 75 5.91 -2.61 5.00
CA LEU A 75 5.32 -3.87 4.56
C LEU A 75 4.90 -4.80 5.72
N PHE A 76 5.57 -4.75 6.85
CA PHE A 76 5.11 -5.47 8.05
C PHE A 76 3.74 -4.95 8.50
N PHE A 77 3.55 -3.63 8.56
CA PHE A 77 2.24 -3.05 8.86
C PHE A 77 1.22 -3.29 7.75
N THR A 78 1.62 -3.40 6.48
CA THR A 78 0.74 -3.86 5.39
C THR A 78 0.24 -5.27 5.67
N VAL A 79 1.13 -6.22 6.02
CA VAL A 79 0.73 -7.59 6.40
C VAL A 79 -0.26 -7.57 7.58
N LEU A 80 -0.03 -6.73 8.59
CA LEU A 80 -0.98 -6.59 9.70
C LEU A 80 -2.32 -5.99 9.24
N ALA A 81 -2.31 -5.01 8.34
CA ALA A 81 -3.51 -4.40 7.77
C ALA A 81 -4.34 -5.45 7.01
N ASP A 82 -3.73 -6.17 6.08
CA ASP A 82 -4.36 -7.20 5.27
C ASP A 82 -4.83 -8.40 6.10
N PHE A 83 -4.07 -8.80 7.13
CA PHE A 83 -4.52 -9.83 8.06
C PHE A 83 -5.83 -9.40 8.76
N ASN A 84 -5.89 -8.15 9.23
CA ASN A 84 -7.08 -7.63 9.88
C ASN A 84 -8.26 -7.48 8.91
N MET A 85 -8.04 -7.09 7.66
CA MET A 85 -9.13 -6.89 6.69
C MET A 85 -9.59 -8.20 6.03
N LEU A 86 -8.67 -9.04 5.56
CA LEU A 86 -8.98 -10.23 4.77
C LEU A 86 -9.29 -11.45 5.63
N VAL A 87 -8.63 -11.59 6.79
CA VAL A 87 -8.74 -12.80 7.62
C VAL A 87 -9.65 -12.58 8.82
N LEU A 88 -9.48 -11.46 9.54
CA LEU A 88 -10.26 -11.16 10.74
C LEU A 88 -11.53 -10.32 10.47
N GLU A 89 -11.68 -9.76 9.26
CA GLU A 89 -12.78 -8.86 8.87
C GLU A 89 -12.94 -7.63 9.81
N LYS A 90 -11.84 -7.23 10.47
CA LYS A 90 -11.76 -6.06 11.37
C LYS A 90 -11.31 -4.82 10.60
N PHE A 91 -12.18 -4.29 9.74
CA PHE A 91 -11.88 -3.15 8.85
C PHE A 91 -11.31 -1.92 9.55
N LYS A 92 -11.81 -1.57 10.75
CA LYS A 92 -11.30 -0.43 11.53
C LYS A 92 -9.81 -0.57 11.89
N LEU A 93 -9.39 -1.77 12.30
CA LEU A 93 -7.99 -2.04 12.61
C LEU A 93 -7.14 -2.08 11.35
N GLY A 94 -7.68 -2.64 10.26
CA GLY A 94 -7.06 -2.61 8.94
C GLY A 94 -6.70 -1.20 8.48
N ILE A 95 -7.69 -0.30 8.46
CA ILE A 95 -7.49 1.11 8.07
C ILE A 95 -6.52 1.82 9.03
N LEU A 96 -6.57 1.53 10.33
CA LEU A 96 -5.59 2.07 11.28
C LEU A 96 -4.15 1.68 10.91
N PHE A 97 -3.92 0.42 10.56
CA PHE A 97 -2.60 -0.01 10.11
C PHE A 97 -2.23 0.62 8.76
N PHE A 98 -3.17 0.75 7.82
CA PHE A 98 -2.90 1.43 6.56
C PHE A 98 -2.58 2.94 6.75
N ILE A 99 -3.16 3.62 7.72
CA ILE A 99 -2.76 4.97 8.12
C ILE A 99 -1.27 4.99 8.54
N ILE A 100 -0.83 4.01 9.33
CA ILE A 100 0.57 3.85 9.73
C ILE A 100 1.44 3.59 8.50
N VAL A 101 1.03 2.68 7.60
CA VAL A 101 1.74 2.37 6.35
C VAL A 101 1.96 3.62 5.50
N GLN A 102 0.92 4.42 5.24
CA GLN A 102 1.06 5.64 4.42
C GLN A 102 1.95 6.68 5.10
N SER A 103 1.87 6.80 6.44
CA SER A 103 2.76 7.68 7.21
C SER A 103 4.23 7.26 7.05
N ILE A 104 4.51 5.95 7.12
CA ILE A 104 5.87 5.41 6.91
C ILE A 104 6.33 5.67 5.47
N TYR A 105 5.47 5.52 4.46
CA TYR A 105 5.82 5.85 3.07
C TYR A 105 6.11 7.34 2.86
N ILE A 106 5.32 8.23 3.45
CA ILE A 106 5.58 9.68 3.43
C ILE A 106 6.96 9.98 4.00
N ILE A 107 7.30 9.38 5.16
CA ILE A 107 8.62 9.54 5.79
C ILE A 107 9.73 9.02 4.87
N ARG A 108 9.56 7.82 4.31
CA ARG A 108 10.54 7.18 3.44
C ARG A 108 10.81 7.99 2.17
N HIS A 109 9.75 8.37 1.46
CA HIS A 109 9.82 9.07 0.18
C HIS A 109 10.09 10.57 0.34
N GLY A 110 9.94 11.11 1.54
CA GLY A 110 10.34 12.48 1.91
C GLY A 110 11.83 12.65 2.19
N ARG A 111 12.61 11.56 2.21
CA ARG A 111 14.07 11.60 2.40
C ARG A 111 14.75 12.25 1.20
N PHE A 112 15.70 13.14 1.48
CA PHE A 112 16.55 13.74 0.46
C PHE A 112 17.99 13.82 0.95
N ARG A 113 18.93 13.88 0.01
CA ARG A 113 20.36 14.09 0.30
C ARG A 113 20.69 15.57 0.08
N ASP A 114 21.22 16.24 1.09
CA ASP A 114 21.64 17.64 1.00
C ASP A 114 22.99 17.79 0.27
N MET A 115 23.46 19.05 0.13
CA MET A 115 24.74 19.36 -0.51
C MET A 115 25.94 18.73 0.21
N ASP A 116 25.83 18.53 1.53
CA ASP A 116 26.85 17.91 2.37
C ASP A 116 26.78 16.37 2.35
N GLY A 117 25.86 15.79 1.55
CA GLY A 117 25.65 14.35 1.47
C GLY A 117 24.85 13.75 2.63
N THR A 118 24.36 14.58 3.57
CA THR A 118 23.59 14.13 4.72
C THR A 118 22.13 13.87 4.34
N VAL A 119 21.55 12.81 4.90
CA VAL A 119 20.16 12.45 4.62
C VAL A 119 19.25 13.17 5.60
N ARG A 120 18.35 14.01 5.08
CA ARG A 120 17.39 14.79 5.86
C ARG A 120 15.95 14.49 5.43
N PHE A 121 15.01 14.97 6.23
CA PHE A 121 13.57 14.89 5.97
C PHE A 121 13.00 16.28 5.73
N LYS A 122 11.95 16.36 4.91
CA LYS A 122 11.23 17.62 4.70
C LYS A 122 10.31 17.87 5.89
N TYR A 123 10.68 18.81 6.78
CA TYR A 123 9.87 19.18 7.95
C TYR A 123 8.41 19.54 7.61
N LYS A 124 8.14 20.01 6.39
CA LYS A 124 6.78 20.23 5.86
C LYS A 124 5.86 19.01 5.99
N ASP A 125 6.41 17.79 5.92
CA ASP A 125 5.61 16.56 6.06
C ASP A 125 5.08 16.35 7.48
N ILE A 126 5.84 16.77 8.49
CA ILE A 126 5.43 16.69 9.89
C ILE A 126 4.27 17.66 10.13
N TYR A 127 4.36 18.89 9.61
CA TYR A 127 3.28 19.87 9.74
C TYR A 127 1.98 19.42 9.05
N LEU A 128 2.09 18.80 7.87
CA LEU A 128 0.93 18.24 7.16
C LEU A 128 0.31 17.05 7.91
N PHE A 129 1.13 16.18 8.50
CA PHE A 129 0.62 15.09 9.34
C PHE A 129 -0.15 15.62 10.57
N VAL A 130 0.41 16.61 11.26
CA VAL A 130 -0.25 17.28 12.39
C VAL A 130 -1.56 17.94 11.94
N LEU A 131 -1.57 18.57 10.77
CA LEU A 131 -2.78 19.15 10.19
C LEU A 131 -3.85 18.08 9.92
N TYR A 132 -3.51 16.91 9.39
CA TYR A 132 -4.48 15.82 9.17
C TYR A 132 -5.05 15.28 10.48
N LEU A 133 -4.23 15.14 11.52
CA LEU A 133 -4.71 14.79 12.87
C LEU A 133 -5.62 15.87 13.46
N PHE A 134 -5.31 17.14 13.23
CA PHE A 134 -6.16 18.25 13.68
C PHE A 134 -7.52 18.23 12.95
N ILE A 135 -7.51 18.02 11.64
CA ILE A 135 -8.73 17.84 10.83
C ILE A 135 -9.56 16.65 11.35
N PHE A 136 -8.94 15.52 11.71
CA PHE A 136 -9.64 14.39 12.32
C PHE A 136 -10.42 14.77 13.57
N ILE A 137 -9.75 15.48 14.49
CA ILE A 137 -10.33 15.88 15.77
C ILE A 137 -11.51 16.82 15.53
N ILE A 138 -11.39 17.75 14.58
CA ILE A 138 -12.47 18.65 14.19
C ILE A 138 -13.65 17.87 13.60
N LEU A 139 -13.41 17.01 12.60
CA LEU A 139 -14.45 16.22 11.94
C LEU A 139 -15.20 15.33 12.95
N LYS A 140 -14.46 14.71 13.87
CA LYS A 140 -15.03 13.94 14.97
C LYS A 140 -15.89 14.81 15.90
N ARG A 141 -15.42 16.00 16.26
CA ARG A 141 -16.13 16.91 17.18
C ARG A 141 -17.39 17.51 16.56
N LEU A 142 -17.39 17.76 15.26
CA LEU A 142 -18.54 18.32 14.54
C LEU A 142 -19.67 17.30 14.32
N ASN A 143 -19.48 16.03 14.70
CA ASN A 143 -20.49 14.98 14.58
C ASN A 143 -21.10 14.89 13.16
N LEU A 144 -20.33 15.31 12.15
CA LEU A 144 -20.76 15.42 10.75
C LEU A 144 -21.12 14.07 10.13
N PHE A 145 -20.82 12.98 10.83
CA PHE A 145 -21.18 11.63 10.48
C PHE A 145 -21.74 10.96 11.76
N SER A 146 -22.77 10.12 11.65
CA SER A 146 -23.49 9.50 12.78
C SER A 146 -22.73 8.27 13.36
N LYS A 147 -23.38 7.24 13.93
CA LYS A 147 -22.73 6.09 14.61
C LYS A 147 -21.71 5.30 13.76
N GLU A 148 -21.75 5.42 12.44
CA GLU A 148 -20.75 4.88 11.49
C GLU A 148 -19.58 5.83 11.16
N SER A 149 -19.58 7.03 11.75
CA SER A 149 -18.64 8.13 11.54
C SER A 149 -17.19 7.81 11.71
N VAL A 150 -16.85 6.92 12.64
CA VAL A 150 -15.45 6.69 12.99
C VAL A 150 -14.74 6.01 11.83
N LEU A 151 -15.38 5.02 11.20
CA LEU A 151 -14.81 4.32 10.05
C LEU A 151 -14.64 5.27 8.86
N LEU A 152 -15.68 6.06 8.56
CA LEU A 152 -15.64 7.03 7.46
C LEU A 152 -14.60 8.13 7.70
N SER A 153 -14.49 8.63 8.94
CA SER A 153 -13.48 9.63 9.32
C SER A 153 -12.06 9.06 9.20
N MET A 154 -11.84 7.82 9.62
CA MET A 154 -10.57 7.12 9.44
C MET A 154 -10.24 6.93 7.96
N ALA A 155 -11.22 6.50 7.15
CA ALA A 155 -11.07 6.34 5.70
C ALA A 155 -10.74 7.68 5.02
N PHE A 156 -11.34 8.78 5.45
CA PHE A 156 -11.05 10.11 4.92
C PHE A 156 -9.60 10.55 5.21
N ILE A 157 -9.13 10.37 6.44
CA ILE A 157 -7.72 10.68 6.80
C ILE A 157 -6.77 9.78 6.05
N TYR A 158 -7.11 8.50 5.97
CA TYR A 158 -6.37 7.54 5.19
C TYR A 158 -6.22 8.01 3.74
N ALA A 159 -7.31 8.46 3.10
CA ALA A 159 -7.29 8.98 1.74
C ALA A 159 -6.39 10.22 1.60
N LEU A 160 -6.44 11.17 2.56
CA LEU A 160 -5.55 12.33 2.57
C LEU A 160 -4.07 11.93 2.68
N LEU A 161 -3.75 10.98 3.57
CA LEU A 161 -2.39 10.46 3.71
C LEU A 161 -1.92 9.70 2.47
N LEU A 162 -2.81 8.94 1.82
CA LEU A 162 -2.52 8.23 0.58
C LEU A 162 -2.24 9.21 -0.58
N ILE A 163 -3.00 10.30 -0.68
CA ILE A 163 -2.71 11.36 -1.65
C ILE A 163 -1.36 12.01 -1.36
N HIS A 164 -1.04 12.27 -0.08
CA HIS A 164 0.25 12.84 0.30
C HIS A 164 1.41 11.87 0.03
N SER A 165 1.24 10.58 0.30
CA SER A 165 2.24 9.55 -0.01
C SER A 165 2.47 9.47 -1.53
N LEU A 166 1.41 9.59 -2.34
CA LEU A 166 1.50 9.69 -3.80
C LEU A 166 2.31 10.91 -4.25
N ILE A 167 2.02 12.10 -3.71
CA ILE A 167 2.79 13.33 -4.01
C ILE A 167 4.26 13.14 -3.65
N ARG A 168 4.56 12.50 -2.51
CA ARG A 168 5.93 12.22 -2.08
C ARG A 168 6.62 11.16 -2.93
N ALA A 169 5.90 10.15 -3.40
CA ALA A 169 6.42 9.15 -4.31
C ALA A 169 6.95 9.79 -5.61
N TYR A 170 6.23 10.73 -6.21
CA TYR A 170 6.72 11.50 -7.36
C TYR A 170 7.79 12.53 -6.97
N GLY A 171 7.74 13.06 -5.74
CA GLY A 171 8.76 13.95 -5.21
C GLY A 171 10.15 13.31 -5.08
N THR A 172 10.26 11.97 -5.11
CA THR A 172 11.53 11.24 -5.04
C THR A 172 12.47 11.59 -6.20
N PHE A 173 11.95 11.91 -7.39
CA PHE A 173 12.76 12.32 -8.56
C PHE A 173 13.59 13.57 -8.31
N ASN A 174 13.17 14.44 -7.40
CA ASN A 174 13.84 15.69 -7.07
C ASN A 174 14.67 15.62 -5.78
N SER A 175 14.75 14.44 -5.14
CA SER A 175 15.32 14.28 -3.79
C SER A 175 16.80 13.88 -3.76
N ASN A 176 17.38 13.48 -4.90
CA ASN A 176 18.74 12.94 -5.05
C ASN A 176 19.08 11.77 -4.10
N PHE A 177 18.08 11.14 -3.46
CA PHE A 177 18.28 10.02 -2.55
C PHE A 177 18.20 8.68 -3.27
N PHE A 178 17.14 8.48 -4.06
CA PHE A 178 16.92 7.28 -4.85
C PHE A 178 17.45 7.44 -6.28
N GLU A 179 17.91 6.34 -6.89
CA GLU A 179 18.21 6.29 -8.32
C GLU A 179 16.92 6.38 -9.14
N LYS A 180 17.02 6.89 -10.38
CA LYS A 180 15.87 7.08 -11.27
C LYS A 180 15.04 5.80 -11.47
N LYS A 181 15.68 4.63 -11.47
CA LYS A 181 15.01 3.32 -11.57
C LYS A 181 14.12 3.08 -10.35
N THR A 182 14.66 3.24 -9.14
CA THR A 182 13.91 3.09 -7.89
C THR A 182 12.83 4.15 -7.75
N CYS A 183 13.07 5.41 -8.16
CA CYS A 183 12.02 6.44 -8.20
C CYS A 183 10.82 5.99 -9.05
N LYS A 184 11.05 5.45 -10.25
CA LYS A 184 9.98 4.90 -11.11
C LYS A 184 9.22 3.77 -10.41
N ILE A 185 9.94 2.82 -9.81
CA ILE A 185 9.32 1.69 -9.09
C ILE A 185 8.44 2.21 -7.94
N ILE A 186 8.93 3.17 -7.15
CA ILE A 186 8.19 3.80 -6.07
C ILE A 186 6.94 4.52 -6.59
N SER A 187 7.07 5.38 -7.59
CA SER A 187 5.96 6.15 -8.12
C SER A 187 4.88 5.25 -8.73
N ILE A 188 5.27 4.25 -9.54
CA ILE A 188 4.30 3.29 -10.09
C ILE A 188 3.67 2.48 -8.97
N GLY A 189 4.46 1.99 -8.00
CA GLY A 189 3.95 1.24 -6.86
C GLY A 189 2.88 1.99 -6.06
N ILE A 190 3.15 3.24 -5.66
CA ILE A 190 2.18 4.06 -4.92
C ILE A 190 0.99 4.47 -5.80
N THR A 191 1.18 4.73 -7.09
CA THR A 191 0.05 4.99 -8.02
C THR A 191 -0.88 3.80 -8.11
N LEU A 192 -0.35 2.57 -8.24
CA LEU A 192 -1.17 1.36 -8.26
C LEU A 192 -1.86 1.14 -6.89
N PHE A 193 -1.21 1.46 -5.78
CA PHE A 193 -1.84 1.43 -4.46
C PHE A 193 -3.05 2.39 -4.44
N PHE A 194 -2.83 3.64 -4.86
CA PHE A 194 -3.89 4.65 -4.94
C PHE A 194 -5.07 4.19 -5.80
N LEU A 195 -4.79 3.61 -6.98
CA LEU A 195 -5.83 3.08 -7.85
C LEU A 195 -6.58 1.91 -7.19
N CYS A 196 -5.89 0.98 -6.53
CA CYS A 196 -6.55 -0.09 -5.75
C CYS A 196 -7.59 0.48 -4.78
N ASP A 197 -7.21 1.45 -3.95
CA ASP A 197 -8.11 1.99 -2.94
C ASP A 197 -9.21 2.87 -3.51
N LEU A 198 -8.97 3.51 -4.66
CA LEU A 198 -10.02 4.17 -5.42
C LEU A 198 -11.11 3.17 -5.86
N ASN A 199 -10.70 1.97 -6.31
CA ASN A 199 -11.65 0.89 -6.63
C ASN A 199 -12.36 0.37 -5.37
N VAL A 200 -11.67 0.27 -4.23
CA VAL A 200 -12.31 -0.04 -2.93
C VAL A 200 -13.37 1.00 -2.61
N ALA A 201 -13.05 2.29 -2.70
CA ALA A 201 -13.99 3.37 -2.42
C ALA A 201 -15.20 3.32 -3.37
N PHE A 202 -14.99 3.15 -4.68
CA PHE A 202 -16.09 3.06 -5.64
C PHE A 202 -16.97 1.83 -5.46
N SER A 203 -16.39 0.66 -5.14
CA SER A 203 -17.15 -0.56 -4.85
C SER A 203 -18.06 -0.42 -3.62
N ASN A 204 -17.72 0.48 -2.67
CA ASN A 204 -18.50 0.72 -1.45
C ASN A 204 -19.40 1.96 -1.53
N ILE A 205 -19.05 2.98 -2.33
CA ILE A 205 -19.87 4.20 -2.51
C ILE A 205 -21.23 3.87 -3.13
N SER A 206 -21.28 2.89 -4.02
CA SER A 206 -22.50 2.45 -4.67
C SER A 206 -23.55 1.94 -3.66
N PHE A 207 -23.08 1.32 -2.57
CA PHE A 207 -23.93 0.82 -1.47
C PHE A 207 -24.45 1.94 -0.57
N TYR A 208 -23.67 3.00 -0.31
CA TYR A 208 -24.01 4.04 0.67
C TYR A 208 -24.71 5.28 0.11
N LEU A 209 -24.39 5.71 -1.12
CA LEU A 209 -24.83 7.03 -1.62
C LEU A 209 -26.00 6.97 -2.59
N LEU A 210 -26.16 5.88 -3.34
CA LEU A 210 -26.97 5.95 -4.56
C LEU A 210 -28.34 5.29 -4.44
N ASN A 211 -28.60 4.27 -3.60
CA ASN A 211 -29.90 3.55 -3.60
C ASN A 211 -30.43 3.22 -5.02
N ILE A 212 -29.52 3.08 -6.00
CA ILE A 212 -29.86 2.81 -7.39
C ILE A 212 -29.81 1.28 -7.55
N GLU A 213 -30.94 0.64 -7.83
CA GLU A 213 -31.06 -0.82 -8.04
C GLU A 213 -30.19 -1.35 -9.22
N HIS A 214 -29.61 -0.48 -10.05
CA HIS A 214 -28.68 -0.85 -11.14
C HIS A 214 -27.20 -0.90 -10.72
N VAL A 215 -26.91 -0.84 -9.41
CA VAL A 215 -25.55 -0.85 -8.84
C VAL A 215 -24.81 -2.20 -8.98
N GLU A 216 -25.52 -3.32 -9.20
CA GLU A 216 -24.87 -4.65 -9.36
C GLU A 216 -23.80 -4.66 -10.47
N ASN A 217 -23.93 -3.83 -11.50
CA ASN A 217 -22.94 -3.78 -12.59
C ASN A 217 -21.63 -3.07 -12.21
N LEU A 218 -21.66 -2.10 -11.27
CA LEU A 218 -20.46 -1.34 -10.89
C LEU A 218 -19.57 -2.15 -9.96
N GLU A 219 -20.15 -2.81 -8.96
CA GLU A 219 -19.42 -3.67 -8.03
C GLU A 219 -18.67 -4.79 -8.78
N ASN A 220 -19.33 -5.37 -9.78
CA ASN A 220 -18.78 -6.38 -10.68
C ASN A 220 -17.56 -5.90 -11.49
N VAL A 221 -17.42 -4.60 -11.73
CA VAL A 221 -16.28 -3.99 -12.43
C VAL A 221 -15.17 -3.65 -11.45
N PHE A 222 -15.50 -3.05 -10.31
CA PHE A 222 -14.49 -2.52 -9.38
C PHE A 222 -13.85 -3.59 -8.48
N LEU A 223 -14.58 -4.62 -8.06
CA LEU A 223 -14.04 -5.66 -7.17
C LEU A 223 -12.81 -6.40 -7.75
N PRO A 224 -12.83 -6.87 -9.02
CA PRO A 224 -11.65 -7.51 -9.61
C PRO A 224 -10.48 -6.53 -9.80
N LEU A 225 -10.77 -5.24 -10.03
CA LEU A 225 -9.76 -4.21 -10.24
C LEU A 225 -8.96 -3.90 -8.97
N ILE A 226 -9.52 -4.11 -7.77
CA ILE A 226 -8.79 -3.95 -6.51
C ILE A 226 -7.50 -4.78 -6.55
N TRP A 227 -7.60 -6.08 -6.76
CA TRP A 227 -6.44 -6.98 -6.76
C TRP A 227 -5.58 -6.87 -8.01
N PHE A 228 -6.17 -6.46 -9.14
CA PHE A 228 -5.44 -6.08 -10.35
C PHE A 228 -4.40 -4.97 -10.07
N PHE A 229 -4.76 -3.97 -9.28
CA PHE A 229 -3.81 -2.91 -8.91
C PHE A 229 -2.99 -3.24 -7.65
N TYR A 230 -3.59 -3.95 -6.69
CA TYR A 230 -3.00 -4.12 -5.36
C TYR A 230 -1.74 -4.99 -5.34
N LEU A 231 -1.79 -6.21 -5.89
CA LEU A 231 -0.64 -7.12 -5.79
C LEU A 231 0.56 -6.59 -6.60
N PRO A 232 0.41 -6.07 -7.83
CA PRO A 232 1.51 -5.42 -8.53
C PRO A 232 2.09 -4.22 -7.76
N SER A 233 1.25 -3.43 -7.08
CA SER A 233 1.71 -2.36 -6.18
C SER A 233 2.65 -2.91 -5.10
N GLN A 234 2.21 -3.91 -4.34
CA GLN A 234 3.01 -4.45 -3.22
C GLN A 234 4.30 -5.12 -3.70
N ILE A 235 4.28 -5.79 -4.87
CA ILE A 235 5.49 -6.35 -5.48
C ILE A 235 6.49 -5.22 -5.81
N LEU A 236 6.05 -4.16 -6.51
CA LEU A 236 6.93 -3.04 -6.86
C LEU A 236 7.49 -2.35 -5.61
N LEU A 237 6.65 -2.09 -4.60
CA LEU A 237 7.09 -1.48 -3.35
C LEU A 237 8.07 -2.37 -2.59
N SER A 238 7.87 -3.70 -2.58
CA SER A 238 8.83 -4.64 -1.98
C SER A 238 10.21 -4.61 -2.66
N LEU A 239 10.24 -4.46 -3.98
CA LEU A 239 11.48 -4.38 -4.77
C LEU A 239 12.17 -3.02 -4.67
N SER A 240 11.47 -1.99 -4.22
CA SER A 240 12.01 -0.62 -4.13
C SER A 240 13.11 -0.42 -3.08
N GLY A 241 13.44 -1.46 -2.29
CA GLY A 241 14.55 -1.43 -1.33
C GLY A 241 15.91 -1.81 -1.92
N GLU A 242 15.93 -2.40 -3.12
CA GLU A 242 17.17 -2.69 -3.85
C GLU A 242 17.59 -1.48 -4.68
N LYS A 243 18.89 -1.21 -4.68
CA LYS A 243 19.53 -0.17 -5.48
C LYS A 243 19.77 -0.64 -6.91
#